data_AF-Q6DSY6-F1
#
_entry.id   AF-Q6DSY6-F1
#
_cell.length_a   1.000
_cell.length_b   1.000
_cell.length_c   1.000
_cell.angle_alpha   90.00
_cell.angle_beta   90.00
_cell.angle_gamma   90.00
#
_symmetry.space_group_name_H-M   'P 1'
#
loop_
_entity.id
_entity.type
_entity.pdbx_description
1 polymer ?
#
loop_
_entity_poly.entity_id
_entity_poly.type
_entity_poly.pdbx_seq_one_letter_code
_entity_poly.pdbx_strand_id
1 'polypeptide(L)'
;SITCSLNGYTPGYYGPMSIENFKKLNKAYQILQTALKKGLPALKENNGTVKVEYTYTCSGQGNNNCSEKATGVDKQNGGTKTTNQTIDGKTVTTTISSKVVDSRAEGNTQHVSYTEITNELNGVPDSAQALLAQASTLINTINEACPYFQASNSSGANAPKFSTTSGKICGVFSQEISAIQKMITDAQELVNQTSVINSHEQSAPVGNNGKPFNPFTDASFAQGMLANASAQAKMLNLAHQVEQAINPDRLTGN
;
A
#
# COMPACT_ATOMS: atom_id res chain seq x y z
N SER A 1 7.72 2.71 -17.17
CA SER A 1 8.51 1.89 -16.24
C SER A 1 9.43 2.79 -15.43
N ILE A 2 9.97 2.29 -14.31
CA ILE A 2 11.08 2.92 -13.58
C ILE A 2 12.32 2.05 -13.80
N THR A 3 13.45 2.67 -14.13
CA THR A 3 14.71 1.97 -14.42
C THR A 3 15.68 2.12 -13.24
N CYS A 4 16.07 1.00 -12.63
CA CYS A 4 17.09 0.98 -11.58
C CYS A 4 18.44 0.58 -12.18
N SER A 5 19.25 1.56 -12.59
CA SER A 5 20.52 1.33 -13.31
C SER A 5 21.71 2.11 -12.73
N LEU A 6 21.65 2.52 -11.46
CA LEU A 6 22.75 3.22 -10.80
C LEU A 6 23.80 2.21 -10.32
N ASN A 7 24.94 2.17 -11.01
CA ASN A 7 26.07 1.30 -10.70
C ASN A 7 27.19 2.05 -9.98
N GLY A 8 28.09 1.34 -9.30
CA GLY A 8 29.25 1.93 -8.62
C GLY A 8 28.95 2.55 -7.26
N TYR A 9 27.70 2.53 -6.80
CA TYR A 9 27.27 3.02 -5.49
C TYR A 9 26.60 1.91 -4.68
N THR A 10 26.94 1.81 -3.40
CA THR A 10 26.29 0.88 -2.47
C THR A 10 24.87 1.36 -2.16
N PRO A 11 23.84 0.51 -2.28
CA PRO A 11 22.48 0.87 -1.89
C PRO A 11 22.36 1.18 -0.39
N GLY A 12 21.54 2.16 -0.04
CA GLY A 12 21.32 2.54 1.35
C GLY A 12 20.89 4.00 1.53
N TYR A 13 20.98 4.46 2.77
CA TYR A 13 20.59 5.81 3.17
C TYR A 13 21.30 6.87 2.33
N TYR A 14 20.53 7.78 1.72
CA TYR A 14 21.03 8.83 0.83
C TYR A 14 21.84 8.30 -0.39
N GLY A 15 21.66 7.01 -0.73
CA GLY A 15 22.19 6.37 -1.93
C GLY A 15 21.06 5.79 -2.79
N PRO A 16 21.34 4.88 -3.74
CA PRO A 16 20.29 4.19 -4.45
C PRO A 16 19.45 3.32 -3.51
N MET A 17 18.14 3.26 -3.76
CA MET A 17 17.29 2.25 -3.12
C MET A 17 17.72 0.86 -3.60
N SER A 18 17.84 -0.09 -2.67
CA SER A 18 18.14 -1.48 -3.03
C SER A 18 17.00 -2.08 -3.86
N ILE A 19 17.32 -3.03 -4.74
CA ILE A 19 16.28 -3.73 -5.52
C ILE A 19 15.34 -4.53 -4.61
N GLU A 20 15.81 -4.97 -3.45
CA GLU A 20 14.95 -5.60 -2.44
C GLU A 20 13.87 -4.63 -1.92
N ASN A 21 14.27 -3.41 -1.52
CA ASN A 21 13.33 -2.38 -1.09
C ASN A 21 12.42 -1.95 -2.24
N PHE A 22 12.96 -1.83 -3.46
CA PHE A 22 12.14 -1.49 -4.62
C PHE A 22 11.11 -2.58 -4.96
N LYS A 23 11.43 -3.88 -4.80
CA LYS A 23 10.47 -4.98 -4.96
C LYS A 23 9.34 -4.89 -3.92
N LYS A 24 9.67 -4.61 -2.65
CA LYS A 24 8.69 -4.40 -1.57
C LYS A 24 7.76 -3.22 -1.91
N LEU A 25 8.34 -2.08 -2.27
CA LEU A 25 7.65 -0.86 -2.70
C LEU A 25 6.73 -1.13 -3.89
N ASN A 26 7.27 -1.73 -4.97
CA ASN A 26 6.52 -1.99 -6.19
C ASN A 26 5.36 -2.96 -5.94
N LYS A 27 5.55 -4.03 -5.16
CA LYS A 27 4.45 -4.95 -4.83
C LYS A 27 3.29 -4.23 -4.15
N ALA A 28 3.57 -3.42 -3.13
CA ALA A 28 2.54 -2.63 -2.44
C ALA A 28 1.85 -1.65 -3.40
N TYR A 29 2.63 -0.94 -4.22
CA TYR A 29 2.11 -0.03 -5.24
C TYR A 29 1.16 -0.74 -6.23
N GLN A 30 1.55 -1.89 -6.78
CA GLN A 30 0.74 -2.62 -7.77
C GLN A 30 -0.57 -3.12 -7.15
N ILE A 31 -0.56 -3.60 -5.90
CA ILE A 31 -1.78 -3.99 -5.18
C ILE A 31 -2.72 -2.79 -5.01
N LEU A 32 -2.20 -1.66 -4.52
CA LEU A 32 -2.98 -0.44 -4.30
C LEU A 32 -3.58 0.09 -5.61
N GLN A 33 -2.78 0.21 -6.67
CA GLN A 33 -3.26 0.71 -7.96
C GLN A 33 -4.31 -0.21 -8.58
N THR A 34 -4.15 -1.53 -8.44
CA THR A 34 -5.13 -2.49 -8.94
C THR A 34 -6.46 -2.38 -8.18
N ALA A 35 -6.40 -2.28 -6.85
CA ALA A 35 -7.59 -2.09 -6.02
C ALA A 35 -8.30 -0.75 -6.31
N LEU A 36 -7.54 0.35 -6.42
CA LEU A 36 -8.07 1.66 -6.78
C LEU A 36 -8.75 1.66 -8.17
N LYS A 37 -8.14 0.98 -9.15
CA LYS A 37 -8.72 0.85 -10.49
C LYS A 37 -10.02 0.02 -10.48
N LYS A 38 -10.11 -1.00 -9.64
CA LYS A 38 -11.33 -1.81 -9.46
C LYS A 38 -12.43 -1.03 -8.72
N GLY A 39 -12.03 -0.12 -7.83
CA GLY A 39 -12.90 0.57 -6.88
C GLY A 39 -12.81 -0.08 -5.50
N LEU A 40 -12.72 0.75 -4.46
CA LEU A 40 -12.61 0.29 -3.08
C LEU A 40 -13.97 -0.15 -2.54
N PRO A 41 -14.06 -1.27 -1.81
CA PRO A 41 -15.32 -1.73 -1.25
C PRO A 41 -15.73 -0.90 -0.02
N ALA A 42 -16.99 -1.05 0.42
CA ALA A 42 -17.45 -0.44 1.67
C ALA A 42 -16.71 -1.04 2.89
N LEU A 43 -16.59 -0.28 3.99
CA LEU A 43 -15.81 -0.69 5.18
C LEU A 43 -16.26 -2.02 5.82
N LYS A 44 -17.53 -2.40 5.66
CA LYS A 44 -18.06 -3.67 6.18
C LYS A 44 -17.63 -4.90 5.36
N GLU A 45 -17.21 -4.69 4.11
CA GLU A 45 -16.87 -5.76 3.17
C GLU A 45 -15.42 -6.22 3.38
N ASN A 46 -15.23 -7.14 4.32
CA ASN A 46 -13.89 -7.62 4.70
C ASN A 46 -13.41 -8.83 3.91
N ASN A 47 -14.26 -9.43 3.07
CA ASN A 47 -14.00 -10.71 2.40
C ASN A 47 -13.60 -10.59 0.93
N GLY A 48 -13.69 -9.40 0.34
CA GLY A 48 -13.30 -9.16 -1.05
C GLY A 48 -11.83 -9.50 -1.33
N THR A 49 -11.57 -9.76 -2.61
CA THR A 49 -10.22 -10.00 -3.13
C THR A 49 -10.03 -9.43 -4.53
N VAL A 50 -8.77 -9.26 -4.92
CA VAL A 50 -8.35 -8.83 -6.26
C VAL A 50 -7.19 -9.68 -6.78
N LYS A 51 -7.12 -9.85 -8.09
CA LYS A 51 -5.97 -10.44 -8.80
C LYS A 51 -5.02 -9.32 -9.23
N VAL A 52 -3.75 -9.46 -8.90
CA VAL A 52 -2.72 -8.46 -9.20
C VAL A 52 -1.63 -9.11 -10.04
N GLU A 53 -1.25 -8.48 -11.13
CA GLU A 53 -0.17 -8.95 -12.00
C GLU A 53 0.80 -7.81 -12.28
N TYR A 54 2.10 -8.07 -12.16
CA TYR A 54 3.13 -7.11 -12.53
C TYR A 54 4.41 -7.79 -12.99
N THR A 55 5.16 -7.10 -13.83
CA THR A 55 6.41 -7.59 -14.42
C THR A 55 7.58 -6.69 -14.06
N TYR A 56 8.79 -7.27 -14.06
CA TYR A 56 10.04 -6.52 -14.07
C TYR A 56 11.11 -7.29 -14.85
N THR A 57 12.10 -6.58 -15.36
CA THR A 57 13.15 -7.15 -16.21
C THR A 57 14.54 -6.91 -15.65
N CYS A 58 15.45 -7.87 -15.83
CA CYS A 58 16.88 -7.72 -15.54
C CYS A 58 17.72 -7.92 -16.80
N SER A 59 18.61 -6.98 -17.06
CA SER A 59 19.62 -7.04 -18.12
C SER A 59 20.97 -6.57 -17.57
N GLY A 60 22.02 -6.73 -18.39
CA GLY A 60 23.40 -6.35 -18.03
C GLY A 60 24.20 -7.46 -17.36
N GLN A 61 25.50 -7.49 -17.64
CA GLN A 61 26.42 -8.49 -17.09
C GLN A 61 26.47 -8.40 -15.56
N GLY A 62 26.38 -9.56 -14.88
CA GLY A 62 26.44 -9.65 -13.43
C GLY A 62 25.13 -9.33 -12.69
N ASN A 63 24.05 -8.96 -13.40
CA ASN A 63 22.76 -8.70 -12.76
C ASN A 63 22.11 -9.99 -12.26
N ASN A 64 21.96 -10.13 -10.94
CA ASN A 64 21.42 -11.32 -10.28
C ASN A 64 20.00 -11.12 -9.69
N ASN A 65 19.35 -9.98 -9.94
CA ASN A 65 18.05 -9.65 -9.35
C ASN A 65 16.88 -10.50 -9.87
N CYS A 66 17.10 -11.22 -10.98
CA CYS A 66 16.19 -12.19 -11.60
C CYS A 66 16.72 -13.63 -11.55
N SER A 67 17.77 -13.91 -10.75
CA SER A 67 18.32 -15.25 -10.58
C SER A 67 17.38 -16.18 -9.79
N GLU A 68 17.65 -17.48 -9.81
CA GLU A 68 16.97 -18.47 -8.96
C GLU A 68 17.03 -18.06 -7.48
N LYS A 69 18.18 -17.60 -6.97
CA LYS A 69 18.31 -17.14 -5.58
C LYS A 69 17.40 -15.95 -5.26
N ALA A 70 17.19 -15.05 -6.22
CA ALA A 70 16.42 -13.82 -6.02
C ALA A 70 14.91 -13.99 -6.27
N THR A 71 14.49 -15.03 -6.99
CA THR A 71 13.10 -15.26 -7.41
C THR A 71 12.52 -16.56 -6.87
N GLY A 72 13.39 -17.49 -6.49
CA GLY A 72 13.07 -18.87 -6.15
C GLY A 72 12.72 -19.76 -7.34
N VAL A 73 12.77 -19.27 -8.58
CA VAL A 73 12.39 -20.04 -9.78
C VAL A 73 13.58 -20.84 -10.29
N ASP A 74 13.48 -22.17 -10.22
CA ASP A 74 14.59 -23.12 -10.52
C ASP A 74 15.09 -23.04 -11.98
N LYS A 75 14.21 -22.67 -12.92
CA LYS A 75 14.57 -22.53 -14.35
C LYS A 75 14.38 -21.09 -14.81
N GLN A 76 15.49 -20.40 -15.11
CA GLN A 76 15.45 -19.00 -15.52
C GLN A 76 14.68 -18.77 -16.84
N ASN A 77 14.68 -19.73 -17.78
CA ASN A 77 13.90 -19.63 -19.01
C ASN A 77 12.73 -20.62 -19.03
N GLY A 78 11.50 -20.11 -18.88
CA GLY A 78 10.27 -20.89 -18.87
C GLY A 78 9.96 -21.59 -17.55
N GLY A 79 10.69 -21.30 -16.47
CA GLY A 79 10.38 -21.82 -15.15
C GLY A 79 9.23 -21.06 -14.49
N THR A 80 8.58 -21.72 -13.55
CA THR A 80 7.50 -21.15 -12.74
C THR A 80 7.58 -21.70 -11.33
N LYS A 81 7.21 -20.89 -10.35
CA LYS A 81 7.08 -21.28 -8.95
C LYS A 81 5.79 -20.70 -8.37
N THR A 82 5.07 -21.52 -7.62
CA THR A 82 3.89 -21.09 -6.88
C THR A 82 4.16 -21.20 -5.39
N THR A 83 3.88 -20.13 -4.66
CA THR A 83 3.96 -20.08 -3.19
C THR A 83 2.69 -19.49 -2.62
N ASN A 84 2.33 -19.94 -1.42
CA ASN A 84 1.27 -19.31 -0.64
C ASN A 84 1.92 -18.36 0.38
N GLN A 85 1.35 -17.17 0.52
CA GLN A 85 1.74 -16.19 1.52
C GLN A 85 0.49 -15.69 2.24
N THR A 86 0.63 -15.34 3.52
CA THR A 86 -0.48 -14.78 4.29
C THR A 86 -0.44 -13.25 4.22
N ILE A 87 -1.54 -12.63 3.80
CA ILE A 87 -1.75 -11.16 3.86
C ILE A 87 -3.05 -10.93 4.64
N ASP A 88 -2.98 -10.20 5.74
CA ASP A 88 -4.14 -9.88 6.60
C ASP A 88 -4.95 -11.14 7.01
N GLY A 89 -4.26 -12.21 7.41
CA GLY A 89 -4.88 -13.48 7.79
C GLY A 89 -5.45 -14.31 6.62
N LYS A 90 -5.45 -13.79 5.39
CA LYS A 90 -5.90 -14.53 4.19
C LYS A 90 -4.74 -15.14 3.43
N THR A 91 -4.98 -16.31 2.85
CA THR A 91 -4.01 -16.96 1.96
C THR A 91 -4.05 -16.31 0.58
N VAL A 92 -2.89 -15.86 0.12
CA VAL A 92 -2.66 -15.30 -1.21
C VAL A 92 -1.72 -16.23 -1.97
N THR A 93 -2.18 -16.73 -3.11
CA THR A 93 -1.35 -17.58 -3.98
C THR A 93 -0.56 -16.70 -4.93
N THR A 94 0.76 -16.79 -4.89
CA THR A 94 1.67 -16.06 -5.76
C THR A 94 2.33 -17.02 -6.74
N THR A 95 2.15 -16.78 -8.02
CA THR A 95 2.84 -17.48 -9.10
C THR A 95 3.90 -16.56 -9.69
N ILE A 96 5.16 -17.00 -9.69
CA ILE A 96 6.29 -16.28 -10.24
C ILE A 96 6.78 -17.07 -11.45
N SER A 97 6.78 -16.46 -12.63
CA SER A 97 7.30 -17.07 -13.86
C SER A 97 8.49 -16.29 -14.40
N SER A 98 9.46 -17.00 -14.96
CA SER A 98 10.68 -16.43 -15.51
C SER A 98 10.84 -16.77 -16.99
N LYS A 99 11.17 -15.77 -17.81
CA LYS A 99 11.38 -15.90 -19.26
C LYS A 99 12.67 -15.20 -19.67
N VAL A 100 13.50 -15.84 -20.48
CA VAL A 100 14.69 -15.21 -21.06
C VAL A 100 14.38 -14.80 -22.49
N VAL A 101 14.74 -13.56 -22.84
CA VAL A 101 14.62 -13.00 -24.18
C VAL A 101 16.01 -12.68 -24.69
N ASP A 102 16.37 -13.25 -25.85
CA ASP A 102 17.66 -13.01 -26.48
C ASP A 102 17.72 -11.64 -27.16
N SER A 103 18.91 -11.06 -27.25
CA SER A 103 19.18 -9.79 -27.93
C SER A 103 18.77 -9.77 -29.41
N ARG A 104 18.78 -10.94 -30.07
CA ARG A 104 18.39 -11.11 -31.48
C ARG A 104 16.98 -11.70 -31.64
N ALA A 105 16.24 -11.87 -30.55
CA ALA A 105 14.87 -12.36 -30.62
C ALA A 105 14.00 -11.41 -31.44
N GLU A 106 13.13 -11.99 -32.28
CA GLU A 106 12.16 -11.21 -33.05
C GLU A 106 11.30 -10.35 -32.11
N GLY A 107 11.19 -9.05 -32.42
CA GLY A 107 10.46 -8.08 -31.61
C GLY A 107 11.23 -7.48 -30.43
N ASN A 108 12.47 -7.91 -30.15
CA ASN A 108 13.30 -7.28 -29.11
C ASN A 108 13.90 -5.95 -29.61
N THR A 109 13.32 -4.83 -29.18
CA THR A 109 13.77 -3.47 -29.53
C THR A 109 14.89 -2.93 -28.66
N GLN A 110 15.30 -3.65 -27.60
CA GLN A 110 16.34 -3.20 -26.67
C GLN A 110 17.75 -3.59 -27.14
N HIS A 111 17.86 -4.52 -28.10
CA HIS A 111 19.13 -5.06 -28.63
C HIS A 111 20.08 -5.64 -27.55
N VAL A 112 19.54 -5.98 -26.39
CA VAL A 112 20.24 -6.67 -25.29
C VAL A 112 19.40 -7.83 -24.80
N SER A 113 20.05 -8.91 -24.36
CA SER A 113 19.34 -10.03 -23.74
C SER A 113 18.90 -9.65 -22.32
N TYR A 114 17.71 -10.11 -21.92
CA TYR A 114 17.15 -9.83 -20.60
C TYR A 114 16.34 -11.01 -20.07
N THR A 115 16.15 -11.04 -18.75
CA THR A 115 15.20 -11.94 -18.08
C THR A 115 14.00 -11.13 -17.64
N GLU A 116 12.80 -11.59 -17.99
CA GLU A 116 11.52 -11.06 -17.53
C GLU A 116 10.97 -11.94 -16.42
N ILE A 117 10.56 -11.31 -15.32
CA ILE A 117 9.85 -11.97 -14.22
C ILE A 117 8.44 -11.42 -14.17
N THR A 118 7.47 -12.32 -14.21
CA THR A 118 6.04 -12.02 -14.00
C THR A 118 5.63 -12.52 -12.64
N ASN A 119 4.97 -11.68 -11.85
CA ASN A 119 4.38 -12.03 -10.57
C ASN A 119 2.87 -11.92 -10.71
N GLU A 120 2.17 -13.02 -10.46
CA GLU A 120 0.72 -13.09 -10.42
C GLU A 120 0.28 -13.43 -9.00
N LEU A 121 -0.47 -12.54 -8.36
CA LEU A 121 -0.99 -12.70 -7.01
C LEU A 121 -2.51 -12.86 -7.08
N ASN A 122 -2.99 -14.02 -6.66
CA ASN A 122 -4.40 -14.36 -6.62
C ASN A 122 -4.92 -14.36 -5.18
N GLY A 123 -6.12 -13.81 -4.98
CA GLY A 123 -6.77 -13.76 -3.68
C GLY A 123 -6.25 -12.65 -2.75
N VAL A 124 -5.63 -11.59 -3.31
CA VAL A 124 -5.14 -10.46 -2.49
C VAL A 124 -6.33 -9.77 -1.82
N PRO A 125 -6.36 -9.62 -0.49
CA PRO A 125 -7.46 -8.92 0.19
C PRO A 125 -7.54 -7.45 -0.22
N ASP A 126 -8.76 -6.97 -0.51
CA ASP A 126 -9.04 -5.57 -0.85
C ASP A 126 -9.87 -4.84 0.23
N SER A 127 -9.91 -5.37 1.45
CA SER A 127 -10.51 -4.69 2.60
C SER A 127 -9.75 -3.39 2.91
N ALA A 128 -10.44 -2.43 3.52
CA ALA A 128 -9.82 -1.14 3.90
C ALA A 128 -8.58 -1.35 4.78
N GLN A 129 -8.65 -2.27 5.75
CA GLN A 129 -7.53 -2.63 6.63
C GLN A 129 -6.33 -3.17 5.84
N ALA A 130 -6.54 -4.12 4.93
CA ALA A 130 -5.47 -4.72 4.13
C ALA A 130 -4.81 -3.69 3.22
N LEU A 131 -5.59 -2.82 2.59
CA LEU A 131 -5.08 -1.78 1.69
C LEU A 131 -4.32 -0.68 2.46
N LEU A 132 -4.80 -0.28 3.65
CA LEU A 132 -4.06 0.65 4.52
C LEU A 132 -2.71 0.05 4.96
N ALA A 133 -2.63 -1.25 5.20
CA ALA A 133 -1.35 -1.92 5.47
C ALA A 133 -0.40 -1.90 4.26
N GLN A 134 -0.92 -2.02 3.03
CA GLN A 134 -0.11 -1.83 1.82
C GLN A 134 0.36 -0.38 1.67
N ALA A 135 -0.50 0.60 1.92
CA ALA A 135 -0.13 2.02 1.91
C ALA A 135 0.94 2.34 2.96
N SER A 136 0.81 1.77 4.16
CA SER A 136 1.81 1.86 5.23
C SER A 136 3.15 1.26 4.78
N THR A 137 3.12 0.05 4.18
CA THR A 137 4.32 -0.60 3.63
C THR A 137 4.99 0.28 2.58
N LEU A 138 4.21 0.87 1.69
CA LEU A 138 4.70 1.75 0.62
C LEU A 138 5.44 2.97 1.18
N ILE A 139 4.79 3.74 2.05
CA ILE A 139 5.37 4.97 2.59
C ILE A 139 6.55 4.69 3.54
N ASN A 140 6.46 3.66 4.37
CA ASN A 140 7.52 3.32 5.30
C ASN A 140 8.76 2.78 4.56
N THR A 141 8.58 1.99 3.50
CA THR A 141 9.72 1.55 2.67
C THR A 141 10.45 2.76 2.06
N ILE A 142 9.71 3.76 1.59
CA ILE A 142 10.30 5.01 1.06
C ILE A 142 11.06 5.76 2.16
N ASN A 143 10.44 5.93 3.34
CA ASN A 143 11.00 6.67 4.45
C ASN A 143 12.24 6.00 5.05
N GLU A 144 12.18 4.68 5.30
CA GLU A 144 13.25 3.90 5.91
C GLU A 144 14.45 3.72 4.97
N ALA A 145 14.19 3.43 3.68
CA ALA A 145 15.28 3.34 2.70
C ALA A 145 15.94 4.70 2.45
N CYS A 146 15.16 5.78 2.57
CA CYS A 146 15.56 7.18 2.38
C CYS A 146 16.56 7.38 1.22
N PRO A 147 16.18 7.00 -0.02
CA PRO A 147 17.11 7.06 -1.14
C PRO A 147 17.47 8.51 -1.50
N TYR A 148 18.60 8.66 -2.17
CA TYR A 148 18.92 9.84 -2.96
C TYR A 148 17.86 10.06 -4.05
N PHE A 149 17.52 11.31 -4.30
CA PHE A 149 16.77 11.71 -5.48
C PHE A 149 17.40 12.95 -6.12
N GLN A 150 17.21 13.06 -7.43
CA GLN A 150 17.48 14.25 -8.21
C GLN A 150 16.31 14.46 -9.17
N ALA A 151 15.77 15.66 -9.20
CA ALA A 151 14.69 16.07 -10.07
C ALA A 151 15.13 17.28 -10.90
N SER A 152 14.56 17.43 -12.09
CA SER A 152 14.73 18.62 -12.91
C SER A 152 13.44 19.40 -12.91
N ASN A 153 13.51 20.67 -12.52
CA ASN A 153 12.39 21.59 -12.63
C ASN A 153 12.20 22.00 -14.09
N SER A 154 10.94 22.13 -14.52
CA SER A 154 10.62 22.64 -15.85
C SER A 154 11.07 24.09 -16.02
N SER A 155 11.51 24.43 -17.23
CA SER A 155 11.87 25.79 -17.63
C SER A 155 10.65 26.65 -17.99
N GLY A 156 9.44 26.07 -18.03
CA GLY A 156 8.20 26.80 -18.29
C GLY A 156 7.93 27.86 -17.21
N ALA A 157 7.55 29.07 -17.64
CA ALA A 157 7.45 30.25 -16.77
C ALA A 157 6.55 30.07 -15.54
N ASN A 158 5.53 29.22 -15.63
CA ASN A 158 4.56 28.94 -14.56
C ASN A 158 4.45 27.45 -14.21
N ALA A 159 5.45 26.65 -14.58
CA ALA A 159 5.43 25.24 -14.21
C ALA A 159 5.70 25.08 -12.70
N PRO A 160 4.97 24.19 -12.00
CA PRO A 160 5.26 23.89 -10.60
C PRO A 160 6.69 23.36 -10.46
N LYS A 161 7.35 23.75 -9.38
CA LYS A 161 8.76 23.43 -9.12
C LYS A 161 8.89 22.78 -7.76
N PHE A 162 9.79 21.81 -7.66
CA PHE A 162 10.25 21.35 -6.35
C PHE A 162 11.06 22.46 -5.68
N SER A 163 10.81 22.67 -4.38
CA SER A 163 11.60 23.57 -3.54
C SER A 163 13.06 23.11 -3.45
N THR A 164 13.28 21.80 -3.41
CA THR A 164 14.59 21.16 -3.44
C THR A 164 14.64 20.11 -4.55
N THR A 165 15.59 20.26 -5.48
CA THR A 165 15.73 19.38 -6.66
C THR A 165 16.72 18.24 -6.48
N SER A 166 17.44 18.18 -5.37
CA SER A 166 18.36 17.08 -5.06
C SER A 166 18.45 16.92 -3.56
N GLY A 167 18.41 15.68 -3.08
CA GLY A 167 18.47 15.40 -1.65
C GLY A 167 18.13 13.96 -1.34
N LYS A 168 17.81 13.70 -0.07
CA LYS A 168 17.28 12.42 0.37
C LYS A 168 15.78 12.53 0.58
N ILE A 169 15.02 11.52 0.16
CA ILE A 169 13.55 11.58 0.18
C ILE A 169 13.01 11.85 1.60
N CYS A 170 13.46 11.10 2.61
CA CYS A 170 13.00 11.27 3.99
C CYS A 170 13.39 12.60 4.64
N GLY A 171 14.32 13.35 4.03
CA GLY A 171 14.70 14.68 4.51
C GLY A 171 13.86 15.76 3.85
N VAL A 172 13.90 15.81 2.52
CA VAL A 172 13.23 16.85 1.74
C VAL A 172 11.71 16.78 1.92
N PHE A 173 11.14 15.57 1.96
CA PHE A 173 9.70 15.36 2.05
C PHE A 173 9.24 14.90 3.45
N SER A 174 9.96 15.32 4.49
CA SER A 174 9.71 14.85 5.86
C SER A 174 8.32 15.22 6.39
N GLN A 175 7.82 16.41 6.04
CA GLN A 175 6.48 16.87 6.44
C GLN A 175 5.39 16.08 5.69
N GLU A 176 5.55 15.89 4.39
CA GLU A 176 4.64 15.14 3.53
C GLU A 176 4.55 13.67 3.96
N ILE A 177 5.71 13.04 4.22
CA ILE A 177 5.77 11.66 4.72
C ILE A 177 5.06 11.55 6.07
N SER A 178 5.33 12.48 6.99
CA SER A 178 4.71 12.48 8.32
C SER A 178 3.18 12.65 8.23
N ALA A 179 2.72 13.55 7.36
CA ALA A 179 1.29 13.76 7.11
C ALA A 179 0.63 12.48 6.56
N ILE A 180 1.22 11.85 5.53
CA ILE A 180 0.72 10.60 4.95
C ILE A 180 0.69 9.46 5.98
N GLN A 181 1.75 9.31 6.79
CA GLN A 181 1.79 8.31 7.85
C GLN A 181 0.70 8.54 8.89
N LYS A 182 0.47 9.81 9.28
CA LYS A 182 -0.63 10.17 10.20
C LYS A 182 -1.99 9.84 9.60
N MET A 183 -2.23 10.20 8.34
CA MET A 183 -3.48 9.88 7.65
C MET A 183 -3.76 8.37 7.62
N ILE A 184 -2.73 7.55 7.34
CA ILE A 184 -2.85 6.09 7.34
C ILE A 184 -3.18 5.58 8.75
N THR A 185 -2.51 6.13 9.77
CA THR A 185 -2.73 5.74 11.17
C THR A 185 -4.15 6.06 11.64
N ASP A 186 -4.61 7.29 11.39
CA ASP A 186 -5.96 7.74 11.74
C ASP A 186 -7.03 6.90 10.99
N ALA A 187 -6.79 6.58 9.72
CA ALA A 187 -7.69 5.74 8.93
C ALA A 187 -7.73 4.28 9.42
N GLN A 188 -6.59 3.73 9.87
CA GLN A 188 -6.56 2.40 10.49
C GLN A 188 -7.36 2.39 11.80
N GLU A 189 -7.19 3.42 12.64
CA GLU A 189 -7.95 3.54 13.88
C GLU A 189 -9.46 3.71 13.63
N LEU A 190 -9.83 4.43 12.56
CA LEU A 190 -11.20 4.58 12.10
C LEU A 190 -11.78 3.23 11.70
N VAL A 191 -11.09 2.47 10.84
CA VAL A 191 -11.57 1.17 10.36
C VAL A 191 -11.78 0.19 11.52
N ASN A 192 -10.92 0.22 12.55
CA ASN A 192 -11.05 -0.62 13.74
C ASN A 192 -12.39 -0.40 14.49
N GLN A 193 -12.97 0.80 14.42
CA GLN A 193 -14.26 1.10 15.06
C GLN A 193 -15.43 0.32 14.43
N THR A 194 -15.29 -0.14 13.17
CA THR A 194 -16.31 -0.97 12.49
C THR A 194 -16.66 -2.22 13.30
N SER A 195 -15.66 -2.84 13.94
CA SER A 195 -15.88 -4.03 14.78
C SER A 195 -16.68 -3.73 16.05
N VAL A 196 -16.48 -2.54 16.66
CA VAL A 196 -17.20 -2.08 17.86
C VAL A 196 -18.67 -1.80 17.54
N ILE A 197 -18.95 -1.21 16.37
CA ILE A 197 -20.32 -0.95 15.91
C ILE A 197 -21.05 -2.27 15.68
N ASN A 198 -20.41 -3.22 14.99
CA ASN A 198 -21.00 -4.52 14.67
C ASN A 198 -21.25 -5.39 15.91
N SER A 199 -20.43 -5.27 16.97
CA SER A 199 -20.63 -6.04 18.20
C SER A 199 -21.72 -5.48 19.12
N HIS A 200 -22.24 -4.29 18.84
CA HIS A 200 -23.26 -3.61 19.65
C HIS A 200 -24.43 -3.14 18.78
N GLU A 201 -25.05 -4.06 18.03
CA GLU A 201 -26.21 -3.75 17.19
C GLU A 201 -27.36 -3.10 17.99
N GLN A 202 -28.08 -2.18 17.34
CA GLN A 202 -29.20 -1.44 17.93
C GLN A 202 -30.55 -1.83 17.31
N SER A 203 -30.67 -3.09 16.87
CA SER A 203 -31.84 -3.61 16.13
C SER A 203 -32.98 -4.05 17.05
N ALA A 204 -32.69 -4.41 18.31
CA ALA A 204 -33.68 -4.88 19.26
C ALA A 204 -34.46 -3.71 19.92
N PRO A 205 -35.79 -3.77 20.01
CA PRO A 205 -36.57 -2.79 20.77
C PRO A 205 -36.29 -2.92 22.28
N VAL A 206 -36.42 -1.81 23.01
CA VAL A 206 -36.20 -1.73 24.46
C VAL A 206 -37.51 -1.67 25.24
N GLY A 207 -37.50 -2.16 26.48
CA GLY A 207 -38.68 -2.27 27.33
C GLY A 207 -39.16 -3.71 27.52
N ASN A 208 -40.06 -3.92 28.48
CA ASN A 208 -40.55 -5.25 28.83
C ASN A 208 -42.08 -5.28 28.87
N ASN A 209 -42.68 -6.37 28.37
CA ASN A 209 -44.11 -6.45 28.07
C ASN A 209 -44.99 -6.20 29.31
N GLY A 210 -45.58 -5.00 29.39
CA GLY A 210 -46.66 -4.67 30.33
C GLY A 210 -46.29 -3.86 31.58
N LYS A 211 -45.03 -3.42 31.75
CA LYS A 211 -44.65 -2.49 32.84
C LYS A 211 -44.10 -1.17 32.27
N PRO A 212 -44.34 -0.03 32.95
CA PRO A 212 -43.65 1.21 32.62
C PRO A 212 -42.13 1.01 32.68
N PHE A 213 -41.42 1.58 31.71
CA PHE A 213 -39.96 1.53 31.65
C PHE A 213 -39.33 2.16 32.89
N ASN A 214 -38.39 1.46 33.52
CA ASN A 214 -37.59 1.98 34.63
C ASN A 214 -36.13 2.21 34.20
N PRO A 215 -35.68 3.46 34.05
CA PRO A 215 -34.30 3.78 33.65
C PRO A 215 -33.22 3.23 34.58
N PHE A 216 -33.55 2.94 35.85
CA PHE A 216 -32.59 2.44 36.83
C PHE A 216 -32.36 0.93 36.75
N THR A 217 -33.28 0.17 36.13
CA THR A 217 -33.20 -1.30 36.07
C THR A 217 -33.26 -1.87 34.66
N ASP A 218 -33.89 -1.17 33.73
CA ASP A 218 -34.23 -1.70 32.40
C ASP A 218 -33.29 -1.16 31.30
N ALA A 219 -32.20 -0.49 31.69
CA ALA A 219 -31.29 0.22 30.79
C ALA A 219 -29.94 -0.49 30.57
N SER A 220 -29.83 -1.81 30.77
CA SER A 220 -28.58 -2.55 30.54
C SER A 220 -28.07 -2.44 29.09
N PHE A 221 -28.97 -2.22 28.12
CA PHE A 221 -28.64 -1.95 26.72
C PHE A 221 -27.81 -0.66 26.53
N ALA A 222 -27.91 0.29 27.47
CA ALA A 222 -27.31 1.61 27.34
C ALA A 222 -25.78 1.58 27.22
N GLN A 223 -25.12 0.58 27.82
CA GLN A 223 -23.67 0.42 27.70
C GLN A 223 -23.25 0.12 26.25
N GLY A 224 -23.97 -0.81 25.60
CA GLY A 224 -23.72 -1.13 24.19
C GLY A 224 -24.13 0.00 23.26
N MET A 225 -25.26 0.65 23.53
CA MET A 225 -25.71 1.83 22.80
C MET A 225 -24.67 2.96 22.85
N LEU A 226 -24.10 3.24 24.03
CA LEU A 226 -23.06 4.25 24.21
C LEU A 226 -21.77 3.87 23.48
N ALA A 227 -21.35 2.60 23.54
CA ALA A 227 -20.16 2.12 22.84
C ALA A 227 -20.32 2.26 21.32
N ASN A 228 -21.48 1.90 20.78
CA ASN A 228 -21.82 2.06 19.37
C ASN A 228 -21.80 3.54 18.95
N ALA A 229 -22.53 4.40 19.66
CA ALA A 229 -22.61 5.83 19.36
C ALA A 229 -21.23 6.52 19.45
N SER A 230 -20.43 6.18 20.46
CA SER A 230 -19.07 6.71 20.62
C SER A 230 -18.15 6.26 19.49
N ALA A 231 -18.26 5.01 19.04
CA ALA A 231 -17.50 4.49 17.92
C ALA A 231 -17.84 5.23 16.61
N GLN A 232 -19.13 5.47 16.32
CA GLN A 232 -19.56 6.25 15.16
C GLN A 232 -19.03 7.69 15.20
N ALA A 233 -19.15 8.37 16.35
CA ALA A 233 -18.61 9.72 16.51
C ALA A 233 -17.09 9.77 16.34
N LYS A 234 -16.38 8.75 16.85
CA LYS A 234 -14.93 8.61 16.68
C LYS A 234 -14.54 8.40 15.22
N MET A 235 -15.27 7.58 14.46
CA MET A 235 -15.05 7.43 13.01
C MET A 235 -15.19 8.75 12.28
N LEU A 236 -16.24 9.53 12.58
CA LEU A 236 -16.45 10.84 11.95
C LEU A 236 -15.31 11.82 12.27
N ASN A 237 -14.88 11.87 13.52
CA ASN A 237 -13.78 12.73 13.95
C ASN A 237 -12.45 12.35 13.28
N LEU A 238 -12.14 11.05 13.19
CA LEU A 238 -10.92 10.57 12.52
C LEU A 238 -10.97 10.83 11.01
N ALA A 239 -12.12 10.65 10.36
CA ALA A 239 -12.29 10.97 8.94
C ALA A 239 -11.99 12.45 8.67
N HIS A 240 -12.50 13.33 9.54
CA HIS A 240 -12.19 14.75 9.46
C HIS A 240 -10.71 15.04 9.70
N GLN A 241 -10.06 14.38 10.67
CA GLN A 241 -8.62 14.56 10.89
C GLN A 241 -7.76 14.15 9.69
N VAL A 242 -8.12 13.05 9.01
CA VAL A 242 -7.46 12.61 7.77
C VAL A 242 -7.56 13.68 6.68
N GLU A 243 -8.75 14.26 6.50
CA GLU A 243 -8.99 15.33 5.53
C GLU A 243 -8.18 16.59 5.88
N GLN A 244 -8.22 17.01 7.14
CA GLN A 244 -7.51 18.19 7.62
C GLN A 244 -5.98 18.08 7.47
N ALA A 245 -5.41 16.87 7.53
CA ALA A 245 -3.97 16.65 7.44
C ALA A 245 -3.38 16.95 6.04
N ILE A 246 -4.22 16.96 4.99
CA ILE A 246 -3.77 17.15 3.61
C ILE A 246 -4.52 18.27 2.88
N ASN A 247 -5.50 18.90 3.53
CA ASN A 247 -6.27 19.98 2.94
C ASN A 247 -5.36 21.21 2.65
N PRO A 248 -5.15 21.58 1.37
CA PRO A 248 -4.22 22.64 1.00
C PRO A 248 -4.58 24.01 1.58
N ASP A 249 -5.85 24.28 1.89
CA ASP A 249 -6.28 25.54 2.53
C ASP A 249 -5.74 25.68 3.97
N ARG A 250 -5.28 24.57 4.55
CA ARG A 250 -4.71 24.50 5.91
C ARG A 250 -3.23 24.18 5.92
N LEU A 251 -2.63 23.94 4.76
CA LEU A 251 -1.20 23.73 4.64
C LEU A 251 -0.51 25.09 4.47
N THR A 252 0.62 25.24 5.14
CA THR A 252 1.53 26.36 4.90
C THR A 252 2.70 25.85 4.09
N GLY A 253 2.96 26.46 2.94
CA GLY A 253 4.14 26.20 2.12
C GLY A 253 4.69 27.50 1.55
N ASN A 254 5.98 27.51 1.23
CA ASN A 254 6.62 28.55 0.42
C ASN A 254 6.50 28.22 -1.06
#